data_AF-A0A2Z3GVX4-F1
#
_entry.id   AF-A0A2Z3GVX4-F1
#
_cell.length_a   1.000
_cell.length_b   1.000
_cell.length_c   1.000
_cell.angle_alpha   90.00
_cell.angle_beta   90.00
_cell.angle_gamma   90.00
#
_symmetry.space_group_name_H-M   'P 1'
#
loop_
_entity.id
_entity.type
_entity.pdbx_description
1 polymer ?
#
loop_
_entity_poly.entity_id
_entity_poly.type
_entity_poly.pdbx_seq_one_letter_code
_entity_poly.pdbx_strand_id
1 'polypeptide(L)'
;MSEPDWWQESPASEPSARAVFLSWERFRLAYNLILAAVVVLTLAVGRDWSLLSDVEFLIYLVVYGLGANLCFGAGPWVEGWLLVFRTGGVGARWTLFVLGTALAALLTAASVMAYRPPVWD
;
A
#
# COMPACT_ATOMS: atom_id res chain seq x y z
N MET A 1 -0.41 38.50 -42.71
CA MET A 1 -0.35 37.04 -42.92
C MET A 1 0.47 36.49 -41.76
N SER A 2 -0.20 36.08 -40.69
CA SER A 2 0.40 35.59 -39.45
C SER A 2 0.77 34.13 -39.61
N GLU A 3 2.01 33.74 -39.24
CA GLU A 3 2.42 32.34 -39.19
C GLU A 3 1.51 31.56 -38.23
N PRO A 4 1.08 30.34 -38.58
CA PRO A 4 0.32 29.50 -37.65
C PRO A 4 1.25 28.97 -36.54
N ASP A 5 0.85 29.18 -35.28
CA ASP A 5 1.56 28.81 -34.03
C ASP A 5 1.43 27.30 -33.71
N TRP A 6 1.66 26.41 -34.68
CA TRP A 6 1.58 24.95 -34.46
C TRP A 6 2.72 24.38 -33.59
N TRP A 7 3.68 25.22 -33.19
CA TRP A 7 4.72 24.87 -32.21
C TRP A 7 4.29 25.11 -30.76
N GLN A 8 3.09 25.66 -30.52
CA GLN A 8 2.53 25.81 -29.16
C GLN A 8 1.77 24.57 -28.68
N GLU A 9 2.04 23.40 -29.25
CA GLU A 9 1.88 22.17 -28.48
C GLU A 9 2.98 22.14 -27.42
N SER A 10 2.79 22.92 -26.35
CA SER A 10 3.50 22.65 -25.10
C SER A 10 3.33 21.15 -24.82
N PRO A 11 4.40 20.40 -24.50
CA PRO A 11 4.27 19.09 -23.86
C PRO A 11 3.72 19.29 -22.45
N ALA A 12 2.50 19.83 -22.37
CA ALA A 12 1.81 20.11 -21.15
C ALA A 12 1.36 18.77 -20.60
N SER A 13 2.07 18.35 -19.56
CA SER A 13 1.57 17.45 -18.51
C SER A 13 1.50 15.95 -18.80
N GLU A 14 2.46 15.38 -19.52
CA GLU A 14 2.74 13.96 -19.24
C GLU A 14 3.18 13.86 -17.77
N PRO A 15 2.46 13.13 -16.90
CA PRO A 15 2.89 12.98 -15.52
C PRO A 15 4.25 12.30 -15.51
N SER A 16 5.29 13.08 -15.19
CA SER A 16 6.65 12.58 -15.01
C SER A 16 6.59 11.33 -14.12
N ALA A 17 7.36 10.29 -14.44
CA ALA A 17 7.47 9.08 -13.63
C ALA A 17 7.69 9.38 -12.12
N ARG A 18 8.32 10.53 -11.82
CA ARG A 18 8.50 11.06 -10.47
C ARG A 18 7.18 11.39 -9.76
N ALA A 19 6.20 11.95 -10.45
CA ALA A 19 4.87 12.28 -9.91
C ALA A 19 4.04 11.01 -9.60
N VAL A 20 4.17 9.99 -10.45
CA VAL A 20 3.60 8.64 -10.23
C VAL A 20 4.22 8.03 -8.97
N PHE A 21 5.55 8.04 -8.87
CA PHE A 21 6.28 7.50 -7.72
C PHE A 21 5.89 8.21 -6.40
N LEU A 22 5.91 9.55 -6.39
CA LEU A 22 5.53 10.36 -5.21
C LEU A 22 4.08 10.09 -4.75
N SER A 23 3.17 9.86 -5.70
CA SER A 23 1.79 9.52 -5.38
C SER A 23 1.70 8.16 -4.68
N TRP A 24 2.42 7.15 -5.18
CA TRP A 24 2.46 5.83 -4.57
C TRP A 24 3.17 5.81 -3.21
N GLU A 25 4.18 6.66 -3.01
CA GLU A 25 4.84 6.82 -1.73
C GLU A 25 3.88 7.38 -0.66
N ARG A 26 3.05 8.36 -1.03
CA ARG A 26 1.96 8.85 -0.16
C ARG A 26 0.97 7.74 0.19
N PHE A 27 0.60 6.92 -0.80
CA PHE A 27 -0.27 5.77 -0.56
C PHE A 27 0.38 4.72 0.35
N ARG A 28 1.69 4.50 0.26
CA ARG A 28 2.43 3.58 1.15
C ARG A 28 2.40 4.07 2.60
N LEU A 29 2.58 5.37 2.83
CA LEU A 29 2.43 5.96 4.17
C LEU A 29 1.01 5.77 4.71
N ALA A 30 -0.03 6.08 3.92
CA ALA A 30 -1.42 5.88 4.32
C ALA A 30 -1.73 4.40 4.61
N TYR A 31 -1.26 3.49 3.76
CA TYR A 31 -1.39 2.04 3.91
C TYR A 31 -0.77 1.55 5.23
N ASN A 32 0.48 1.92 5.50
CA ASN A 32 1.17 1.51 6.73
C ASN A 32 0.49 2.09 7.98
N LEU A 33 -0.01 3.33 7.90
CA LEU A 33 -0.76 3.94 8.99
C LEU A 33 -2.08 3.19 9.26
N ILE A 34 -2.78 2.77 8.20
CA ILE A 34 -4.00 1.95 8.33
C ILE A 34 -3.66 0.59 8.95
N LEU A 35 -2.60 -0.11 8.50
CA LEU A 35 -2.21 -1.38 9.11
C LEU A 35 -1.84 -1.21 10.59
N ALA A 36 -1.06 -0.18 10.93
CA ALA A 36 -0.70 0.10 12.32
C ALA A 36 -1.96 0.34 13.16
N ALA A 37 -2.92 1.12 12.66
CA ALA A 37 -4.20 1.33 13.32
C ALA A 37 -4.99 0.02 13.49
N VAL A 38 -5.03 -0.85 12.47
CA VAL A 38 -5.69 -2.16 12.54
C VAL A 38 -5.06 -3.04 13.63
N VAL A 39 -3.73 -3.09 13.71
CA VAL A 39 -3.02 -3.85 14.76
C VAL A 39 -3.38 -3.31 16.14
N VAL A 40 -3.27 -1.99 16.35
CA VAL A 40 -3.59 -1.35 17.63
C VAL A 40 -5.05 -1.58 18.02
N LEU A 41 -6.00 -1.46 17.08
CA LEU A 41 -7.41 -1.70 17.33
C LEU A 41 -7.70 -3.17 17.65
N THR A 42 -7.05 -4.10 16.93
CA THR A 42 -7.22 -5.54 17.17
C THR A 42 -6.72 -5.92 18.57
N LEU A 43 -5.55 -5.42 18.97
CA LEU A 43 -5.00 -5.61 20.31
C LEU A 43 -5.87 -4.95 21.38
N ALA A 44 -6.40 -3.75 21.12
CA ALA A 44 -7.31 -3.06 22.04
C ALA A 44 -8.61 -3.84 22.30
N VAL A 45 -9.17 -4.46 21.25
CA VAL A 45 -10.37 -5.29 21.34
C VAL A 45 -10.09 -6.60 22.06
N GLY A 46 -8.97 -7.26 21.77
CA GLY A 46 -8.53 -8.48 22.47
C GLY A 46 -8.07 -8.26 23.92
N ARG A 47 -7.72 -7.01 24.27
CA ARG A 47 -7.03 -6.63 25.52
C ARG A 47 -5.64 -7.24 25.67
N ASP A 48 -5.03 -7.67 24.57
CA ASP A 48 -3.76 -8.39 24.53
C ASP A 48 -2.54 -7.46 24.37
N TRP A 49 -2.52 -6.35 25.11
CA TRP A 49 -1.43 -5.36 25.01
C TRP A 49 -0.05 -5.92 25.39
N SER A 50 0.00 -7.03 26.12
CA SER A 50 1.24 -7.74 26.46
C SER A 50 1.99 -8.26 25.23
N LEU A 51 1.31 -8.51 24.11
CA LEU A 51 1.95 -8.94 22.86
C LEU A 51 2.91 -7.88 22.30
N LEU A 52 2.70 -6.60 22.58
CA LEU A 52 3.63 -5.54 22.15
C LEU A 52 4.99 -5.61 22.85
N SER A 53 5.05 -6.28 24.01
CA SER A 53 6.30 -6.53 24.74
C SER A 53 6.97 -7.85 24.34
N ASP A 54 6.28 -8.68 23.55
CA ASP A 54 6.81 -9.95 23.04
C ASP A 54 7.67 -9.69 21.80
N VAL A 55 8.96 -9.98 21.93
CA VAL A 55 9.95 -9.79 20.85
C VAL A 55 9.61 -10.66 19.64
N GLU A 56 9.07 -11.86 19.83
CA GLU A 56 8.70 -12.75 18.74
C GLU A 56 7.51 -12.19 17.95
N PHE A 57 6.53 -11.62 18.66
CA PHE A 57 5.41 -10.92 18.04
C PHE A 57 5.87 -9.69 17.24
N LEU A 58 6.83 -8.92 17.77
CA LEU A 58 7.39 -7.78 17.04
C LEU A 58 8.16 -8.20 15.79
N ILE A 59 8.95 -9.28 15.86
CA ILE A 59 9.63 -9.83 14.69
C ILE A 59 8.61 -10.31 13.66
N TYR A 60 7.57 -11.04 14.09
CA TYR A 60 6.46 -11.45 13.25
C TYR A 60 5.83 -10.23 12.55
N LEU A 61 5.48 -9.19 13.30
CA LEU A 61 4.90 -7.97 12.75
C LEU A 61 5.79 -7.32 11.68
N VAL A 62 7.10 -7.25 11.93
CA VAL A 62 8.08 -6.69 10.99
C VAL A 62 8.19 -7.54 9.72
N VAL A 63 8.33 -8.86 9.84
CA VAL A 63 8.47 -9.75 8.68
C VAL A 63 7.24 -9.69 7.78
N TYR A 64 6.04 -9.81 8.36
CA TYR A 64 4.80 -9.73 7.61
C TYR A 64 4.54 -8.32 7.07
N GLY A 65 4.89 -7.28 7.83
CA GLY A 65 4.81 -5.89 7.39
C GLY A 65 5.73 -5.58 6.20
N LEU A 66 6.94 -6.15 6.18
CA LEU A 66 7.86 -6.04 5.05
C LEU A 66 7.31 -6.76 3.81
N GLY A 67 6.79 -7.99 3.97
CA GLY A 67 6.14 -8.73 2.89
C GLY A 67 4.96 -7.96 2.30
N ALA A 68 4.12 -7.38 3.16
CA ALA A 68 2.99 -6.56 2.77
C ALA A 68 3.42 -5.29 2.01
N ASN A 69 4.50 -4.63 2.44
CA ASN A 69 5.09 -3.47 1.75
C ASN A 69 5.70 -3.81 0.38
N LEU A 70 6.27 -5.02 0.22
CA LEU A 70 6.76 -5.52 -1.06
C LEU A 70 5.61 -5.77 -2.03
N CYS A 71 4.53 -6.43 -1.58
CA CYS A 71 3.32 -6.63 -2.37
C CYS A 71 2.68 -5.30 -2.79
N PHE A 72 2.62 -4.33 -1.88
CA PHE A 72 2.14 -2.99 -2.19
C PHE A 72 3.05 -2.25 -3.19
N GLY A 73 4.36 -2.51 -3.12
CA GLY A 73 5.35 -2.01 -4.07
C GLY A 73 5.20 -2.52 -5.50
N ALA A 74 4.41 -3.58 -5.73
CA ALA A 74 4.04 -4.03 -7.07
C ALA A 74 2.94 -3.17 -7.71
N GLY A 75 2.26 -2.31 -6.95
CA GLY A 75 1.19 -1.43 -7.41
C GLY A 75 1.55 -0.53 -8.60
N PRO A 76 2.67 0.22 -8.58
CA PRO A 76 3.14 1.02 -9.72
C PRO A 76 3.42 0.18 -10.98
N TRP A 77 3.92 -1.05 -10.79
CA TRP A 77 4.17 -1.99 -11.88
C TRP A 77 2.85 -2.41 -12.55
N VAL A 78 1.84 -2.78 -11.75
CA VAL A 78 0.51 -3.14 -12.24
C VAL A 78 -0.19 -1.96 -12.90
N GLU A 79 -0.08 -0.75 -12.33
CA GLU A 79 -0.61 0.47 -12.94
C GLU A 79 0.06 0.76 -14.30
N GLY A 80 1.36 0.54 -14.41
CA GLY A 80 2.09 0.62 -15.68
C GLY A 80 1.51 -0.32 -16.75
N TRP A 81 1.22 -1.58 -16.38
CA TRP A 81 0.55 -2.53 -17.27
C TRP A 81 -0.87 -2.09 -17.66
N LEU A 82 -1.65 -1.56 -16.72
CA LEU A 82 -3.02 -1.07 -17.00
C LEU A 82 -3.03 0.15 -17.94
N LEU A 83 -2.01 1.01 -17.84
CA LEU A 83 -1.83 2.13 -18.78
C LEU A 83 -1.51 1.64 -20.20
N VAL A 84 -0.71 0.57 -20.33
CA VAL A 84 -0.45 -0.07 -21.65
C VAL A 84 -1.75 -0.58 -22.28
N PHE A 85 -2.70 -1.09 -21.48
CA PHE A 85 -4.01 -1.52 -21.96
C PHE A 85 -5.03 -0.38 -22.12
N ARG A 86 -4.63 0.89 -21.96
CA ARG A 86 -5.50 2.08 -22.07
C ARG A 86 -6.71 2.11 -21.11
N THR A 87 -6.72 1.26 -20.08
CA THR A 87 -7.71 1.25 -18.99
C THR A 87 -7.21 1.94 -17.73
N GLY A 88 -5.95 2.39 -17.74
CA GLY A 88 -5.32 3.11 -16.63
C GLY A 88 -5.85 4.53 -16.46
N GLY A 89 -6.43 4.81 -15.30
CA GLY A 89 -6.83 6.15 -14.87
C GLY A 89 -6.79 6.27 -13.34
N VAL A 90 -7.06 7.46 -12.81
CA VAL A 90 -7.02 7.75 -11.35
C VAL A 90 -7.91 6.79 -10.55
N GLY A 91 -9.02 6.34 -11.13
CA GLY A 91 -9.91 5.33 -10.52
C GLY A 91 -9.27 3.96 -10.35
N ALA A 92 -8.45 3.50 -11.30
CA ALA A 92 -7.76 2.21 -11.21
C ALA A 92 -6.73 2.19 -10.08
N ARG A 93 -6.05 3.32 -9.84
CA ARG A 93 -5.13 3.48 -8.71
C ARG A 93 -5.87 3.36 -7.38
N TRP A 94 -7.01 4.03 -7.25
CA TRP A 94 -7.82 3.97 -6.03
C TRP A 94 -8.42 2.59 -5.80
N THR A 95 -8.88 1.89 -6.83
CA THR A 95 -9.43 0.52 -6.66
C THR A 95 -8.36 -0.46 -6.24
N LEU A 96 -7.16 -0.43 -6.87
CA LEU A 96 -6.03 -1.26 -6.45
C LEU A 96 -5.62 -0.95 -5.01
N PHE A 97 -5.56 0.34 -4.65
CA PHE A 97 -5.24 0.77 -3.30
C PHE A 97 -6.25 0.26 -2.27
N VAL A 98 -7.55 0.52 -2.48
CA VAL A 98 -8.62 0.16 -1.55
C VAL A 98 -8.73 -1.34 -1.41
N LEU A 99 -8.71 -2.08 -2.53
CA LEU A 99 -8.82 -3.54 -2.51
C LEU A 99 -7.61 -4.18 -1.81
N GLY A 100 -6.39 -3.74 -2.15
CA GLY A 100 -5.17 -4.23 -1.53
C GLY A 100 -5.10 -3.90 -0.04
N THR A 101 -5.52 -2.68 0.34
CA THR A 101 -5.57 -2.25 1.75
C THR A 101 -6.62 -3.03 2.53
N ALA A 102 -7.81 -3.22 1.98
CA ALA A 102 -8.88 -3.99 2.64
C ALA A 102 -8.46 -5.44 2.86
N LEU A 103 -7.89 -6.09 1.84
CA LEU A 103 -7.37 -7.45 1.94
C LEU A 103 -6.26 -7.54 2.99
N ALA A 104 -5.30 -6.62 2.95
CA ALA A 104 -4.20 -6.60 3.91
C ALA A 104 -4.67 -6.34 5.34
N ALA A 105 -5.65 -5.45 5.54
CA ALA A 105 -6.25 -5.18 6.85
C ALA A 105 -6.94 -6.43 7.42
N LEU A 106 -7.71 -7.14 6.60
CA LEU A 106 -8.36 -8.39 7.00
C LEU A 106 -7.32 -9.47 7.37
N LEU A 107 -6.30 -9.66 6.52
CA LEU A 107 -5.23 -10.62 6.77
C LEU A 107 -4.43 -10.26 8.02
N THR A 108 -4.18 -8.97 8.26
CA THR A 108 -3.48 -8.49 9.46
C THR A 108 -4.28 -8.77 10.72
N ALA A 109 -5.57 -8.40 10.73
CA ALA A 109 -6.45 -8.67 11.86
C ALA A 109 -6.57 -10.19 12.14
N ALA A 110 -6.79 -10.99 11.10
CA ALA A 110 -6.84 -12.45 11.23
C ALA A 110 -5.52 -13.04 11.74
N SER A 111 -4.37 -12.52 11.28
CA SER A 111 -3.05 -12.97 11.72
C SER A 111 -2.79 -12.65 13.18
N VAL A 112 -3.17 -11.46 13.65
CA VAL A 112 -3.04 -11.07 15.06
C VAL A 112 -3.94 -11.94 15.94
N MET A 113 -5.19 -12.17 15.53
CA MET A 113 -6.12 -13.03 16.27
C MET A 113 -5.70 -14.51 16.28
N ALA A 114 -5.04 -14.97 15.22
CA ALA A 114 -4.56 -16.35 15.09
C ALA A 114 -3.14 -16.53 15.63
N TYR A 115 -2.45 -15.46 16.04
CA TYR A 115 -1.09 -15.52 16.54
C TYR A 115 -1.06 -16.44 17.75
N ARG A 116 -0.29 -17.52 17.62
CA ARG A 116 0.09 -18.39 18.72
C ARG A 116 1.61 -18.30 18.84
N PRO A 117 2.14 -18.16 20.05
CA PRO A 117 3.59 -18.15 20.23
C PRO A 117 4.15 -19.45 19.63
N PRO A 118 5.22 -19.36 18.83
CA PRO A 118 5.85 -20.54 18.25
C PRO A 118 6.32 -21.48 19.38
N VAL A 119 5.84 -22.72 19.33
CA VAL A 119 6.31 -23.79 20.22
C VAL A 119 7.61 -24.30 19.61
N TRP A 120 8.73 -23.75 20.05
CA TRP A 120 10.04 -24.33 19.75
C TRP A 120 10.31 -25.43 20.79
N ASP A 121 10.03 -26.68 20.42
CA ASP A 121 10.52 -27.87 21.13
C ASP A 121 12.04 -28.01 20.97
#